data_AF-A0A812J035-F1
#
_entry.id   AF-A0A812J035-F1
#
_cell.length_a   1.000
_cell.length_b   1.000
_cell.length_c   1.000
_cell.angle_alpha   90.00
_cell.angle_beta   90.00
_cell.angle_gamma   90.00
#
_symmetry.space_group_name_H-M   'P 1'
#
loop_
_entity.id
_entity.type
_entity.pdbx_description
1 polymer ?
#
loop_
_entity_poly.entity_id
_entity_poly.type
_entity_poly.pdbx_seq_one_letter_code
_entity_poly.pdbx_strand_id
1 'polypeptide(L)'
;MWARFLPLLTAVVARTPEQVAENARWLVHEASWGTLSSLDASSEPVGDTLSFSDGAVGNSTGRFFFYLLGDYEDSLPAALTISQAALNSSCGSIVPTRAEHDPEDPRCGRLTATGVLKKVSGEDEVLGRAGLFARHPQMAHWPASHDFRVHELVPSDIWILDAYGGGQIVKLLDFLSAKPKHTTPWEVPLRVSGERWGTPPPFSRPAQRARWLVYHSLWGTVSTKSVRLHGAPWGNARSVADGVGANSTGLPVLYLPTPDPTAVDVAADSHVTISLTEAALPDRVSPRGICNGMDPEDPTCARIALTGTLRALTGDEVTQAEVNLGARHPLAPWLAQGGAHTGGQYFTIDLKSITFLDFYGGPAKVTVSEYLRAVPHEIMV
;
A
#
# COMPACT_ATOMS: atom_id res chain seq x y z
N MET A 1 -45.02 7.36 1.06
CA MET A 1 -44.30 6.29 0.34
C MET A 1 -42.85 6.29 0.79
N TRP A 2 -42.54 5.60 1.88
CA TRP A 2 -41.17 5.40 2.37
C TRP A 2 -40.90 3.89 2.29
N ALA A 3 -40.47 3.42 1.11
CA ALA A 3 -39.98 2.07 0.98
C ALA A 3 -38.52 2.07 1.43
N ARG A 4 -38.32 1.59 2.66
CA ARG A 4 -37.01 1.21 3.19
C ARG A 4 -36.35 0.25 2.21
N PHE A 5 -35.27 0.67 1.57
CA PHE A 5 -34.29 -0.26 1.04
C PHE A 5 -33.62 -0.95 2.23
N LEU A 6 -34.14 -2.11 2.64
CA LEU A 6 -33.30 -3.08 3.34
C LEU A 6 -32.28 -3.55 2.31
N PRO A 7 -30.96 -3.40 2.53
CA PRO A 7 -30.01 -4.16 1.75
C PRO A 7 -30.30 -5.63 2.02
N LEU A 8 -30.42 -6.45 0.98
CA LEU A 8 -30.27 -7.89 1.16
C LEU A 8 -28.96 -8.10 1.91
N LEU A 9 -29.03 -8.69 3.10
CA LEU A 9 -27.86 -9.29 3.74
C LEU A 9 -27.35 -10.36 2.77
N THR A 10 -26.40 -10.02 1.92
CA THR A 10 -25.55 -11.00 1.28
C THR A 10 -24.89 -11.76 2.42
N ALA A 11 -25.30 -13.02 2.62
CA ALA A 11 -24.72 -13.88 3.64
C ALA A 11 -23.19 -13.80 3.51
N VAL A 12 -22.50 -13.43 4.60
CA VAL A 12 -21.04 -13.52 4.67
C VAL A 12 -20.71 -14.99 4.49
N VAL A 13 -20.23 -15.36 3.30
CA VAL A 13 -19.76 -16.71 3.04
C VAL A 13 -18.45 -16.84 3.82
N ALA A 14 -18.52 -17.48 4.99
CA ALA A 14 -17.36 -17.81 5.78
C ALA A 14 -16.40 -18.65 4.93
N ARG A 15 -15.16 -18.19 4.79
CA ARG A 15 -14.14 -18.88 3.99
C ARG A 15 -13.36 -19.85 4.86
N THR A 16 -12.97 -20.99 4.29
CA THR A 16 -12.17 -21.98 4.99
C THR A 16 -10.73 -21.49 5.15
N PRO A 17 -9.97 -21.97 6.17
CA PRO A 17 -8.55 -21.65 6.31
C PRO A 17 -7.73 -21.94 5.05
N GLU A 18 -8.06 -23.03 4.34
CA GLU A 18 -7.46 -23.37 3.05
C GLU A 18 -7.72 -22.29 1.99
N GLN A 19 -8.97 -21.85 1.83
CA GLN A 19 -9.31 -20.78 0.88
C GLN A 19 -8.61 -19.47 1.20
N VAL A 20 -8.48 -19.14 2.49
CA VAL A 20 -7.77 -17.94 2.96
C VAL A 20 -6.28 -18.05 2.61
N ALA A 21 -5.65 -19.21 2.85
CA ALA A 21 -4.25 -19.46 2.50
C ALA A 21 -4.00 -19.45 0.99
N GLU A 22 -4.89 -20.07 0.21
CA GLU A 22 -4.88 -20.04 -1.27
C GLU A 22 -4.92 -18.60 -1.79
N ASN A 23 -5.80 -17.76 -1.24
CA ASN A 23 -5.94 -16.35 -1.65
C ASN A 23 -4.76 -15.50 -1.22
N ALA A 24 -4.23 -15.71 -0.01
CA ALA A 24 -3.01 -15.07 0.46
C ALA A 24 -1.84 -15.38 -0.49
N ARG A 25 -1.69 -16.64 -0.92
CA ARG A 25 -0.67 -17.04 -1.88
C ARG A 25 -0.87 -16.46 -3.26
N TRP A 26 -2.12 -16.34 -3.70
CA TRP A 26 -2.45 -15.64 -4.94
C TRP A 26 -2.04 -14.16 -4.88
N LEU A 27 -2.43 -13.44 -3.83
CA LEU A 27 -2.13 -12.02 -3.69
C LEU A 27 -0.62 -11.76 -3.67
N VAL A 28 0.13 -12.59 -2.94
CA VAL A 28 1.60 -12.53 -2.90
C VAL A 28 2.22 -12.85 -4.26
N HIS A 29 1.69 -13.85 -4.98
CA HIS A 29 2.25 -14.25 -6.27
C HIS A 29 1.99 -13.22 -7.36
N GLU A 30 0.82 -12.61 -7.41
CA GLU A 30 0.46 -11.63 -8.44
C GLU A 30 1.10 -10.26 -8.20
N ALA A 31 1.31 -9.87 -6.94
CA ALA A 31 1.92 -8.59 -6.61
C ALA A 31 3.39 -8.52 -7.06
N SER A 32 3.79 -7.38 -7.61
CA SER A 32 5.17 -7.10 -7.98
C SER A 32 5.86 -6.15 -7.00
N TRP A 33 5.09 -5.46 -6.15
CA TRP A 33 5.58 -4.49 -5.18
C TRP A 33 4.69 -4.45 -3.94
N GLY A 34 5.24 -3.92 -2.85
CA GLY A 34 4.51 -3.65 -1.61
C GLY A 34 5.23 -2.60 -0.78
N THR A 35 4.72 -2.32 0.42
CA THR A 35 5.39 -1.43 1.37
C THR A 35 6.04 -2.27 2.46
N LEU A 36 7.37 -2.20 2.55
CA LEU A 36 8.13 -2.77 3.65
C LEU A 36 8.18 -1.77 4.80
N SER A 37 7.52 -2.09 5.89
CA SER A 37 7.57 -1.33 7.13
C SER A 37 8.68 -1.86 8.03
N SER A 38 9.47 -0.97 8.61
CA SER A 38 10.48 -1.30 9.62
C SER A 38 10.51 -0.19 10.69
N LEU A 39 11.47 -0.25 11.61
CA LEU A 39 11.69 0.80 12.60
C LEU A 39 13.07 1.41 12.36
N ASP A 40 13.16 2.74 12.45
CA ASP A 40 14.45 3.42 12.40
C ASP A 40 15.22 3.29 13.73
N ALA A 41 16.42 3.87 13.77
CA ALA A 41 17.26 3.86 14.97
C ALA A 41 16.61 4.55 16.20
N SER A 42 15.59 5.39 15.99
CA SER A 42 14.80 6.04 17.04
C SER A 42 13.55 5.25 17.42
N SER A 43 13.37 4.04 16.87
CA SER A 43 12.16 3.22 17.01
C SER A 43 10.90 3.88 16.45
N GLU A 44 11.06 4.73 15.43
CA GLU A 44 9.96 5.33 14.67
C GLU A 44 9.59 4.42 13.49
N PRO A 45 8.30 4.23 13.18
CA PRO A 45 7.89 3.48 12.00
C PRO A 45 8.38 4.16 10.72
N VAL A 46 9.00 3.39 9.83
CA VAL A 46 9.31 3.78 8.46
C VAL A 46 8.61 2.83 7.49
N GLY A 47 8.40 3.28 6.25
CA GLY A 47 7.70 2.51 5.23
C GLY A 47 8.25 2.79 3.84
N ASP A 48 8.89 1.79 3.23
CA ASP A 48 9.48 1.89 1.90
C ASP A 48 8.69 1.08 0.88
N THR A 49 8.32 1.71 -0.24
CA THR A 49 7.79 0.98 -1.40
C THR A 49 8.93 0.24 -2.08
N LEU A 50 8.88 -1.09 -2.08
CA LEU A 50 9.90 -1.97 -2.61
C LEU A 50 9.31 -2.99 -3.59
N SER A 51 10.11 -3.34 -4.58
CA SER A 51 9.82 -4.44 -5.49
C SER A 51 10.19 -5.76 -4.86
N PHE A 52 9.33 -6.77 -5.00
CA PHE A 52 9.58 -8.10 -4.46
C PHE A 52 9.12 -9.19 -5.43
N SER A 53 9.51 -10.42 -5.14
CA SER A 53 9.06 -11.60 -5.88
C SER A 53 8.97 -12.81 -4.95
N ASP A 54 7.96 -13.65 -5.18
CA ASP A 54 7.87 -14.96 -4.55
C ASP A 54 8.30 -16.11 -5.46
N GLY A 55 8.84 -15.79 -6.65
CA GLY A 55 9.22 -16.75 -7.66
C GLY A 55 8.91 -16.26 -9.08
N ALA A 56 9.41 -17.00 -10.06
CA ALA A 56 9.11 -16.73 -11.47
C ALA A 56 7.61 -16.87 -11.76
N VAL A 57 7.13 -16.25 -12.85
CA VAL A 57 5.73 -16.34 -13.28
C VAL A 57 5.30 -17.80 -13.41
N GLY A 58 4.24 -18.20 -12.70
CA GLY A 58 3.73 -19.57 -12.69
C GLY A 58 4.50 -20.54 -11.78
N ASN A 59 5.53 -20.08 -11.06
CA ASN A 59 6.33 -20.88 -10.13
C ASN A 59 6.47 -20.18 -8.77
N SER A 60 5.34 -19.96 -8.09
CA SER A 60 5.26 -19.39 -6.75
C SER A 60 5.89 -20.31 -5.69
N THR A 61 6.82 -19.76 -4.91
CA THR A 61 7.37 -20.42 -3.71
C THR A 61 6.65 -20.00 -2.43
N GLY A 62 6.00 -18.83 -2.42
CA GLY A 62 5.46 -18.23 -1.20
C GLY A 62 6.53 -17.63 -0.27
N ARG A 63 7.79 -17.55 -0.71
CA ARG A 63 8.86 -16.83 0.00
C ARG A 63 8.90 -15.37 -0.47
N PHE A 64 9.46 -14.45 0.30
CA PHE A 64 9.40 -13.02 -0.01
C PHE A 64 10.79 -12.49 -0.30
N PHE A 65 11.20 -12.47 -1.57
CA PHE A 65 12.55 -12.03 -1.96
C PHE A 65 12.56 -10.57 -2.41
N PHE A 66 13.63 -9.87 -2.06
CA PHE A 66 13.89 -8.46 -2.39
C PHE A 66 15.31 -8.29 -2.96
N TYR A 67 15.54 -7.26 -3.77
CA TYR A 67 16.87 -6.92 -4.29
C TYR A 67 17.30 -5.55 -3.78
N LEU A 68 18.00 -5.52 -2.65
CA LEU A 68 18.27 -4.29 -1.88
C LEU A 68 19.74 -3.89 -1.99
N LEU A 69 20.04 -2.62 -1.69
CA LEU A 69 21.41 -2.09 -1.67
C LEU A 69 22.33 -2.92 -0.74
N GLY A 70 23.62 -2.98 -1.06
CA GLY A 70 24.57 -3.85 -0.33
C GLY A 70 24.82 -3.45 1.13
N ASP A 71 24.53 -2.20 1.49
CA ASP A 71 24.62 -1.64 2.83
C ASP A 71 23.31 -1.72 3.62
N TYR A 72 22.28 -2.39 3.08
CA TYR A 72 21.03 -2.64 3.80
C TYR A 72 21.28 -3.49 5.06
N GLU A 73 20.52 -3.21 6.13
CA GLU A 73 20.72 -3.87 7.41
C GLU A 73 20.46 -5.38 7.34
N ASP A 74 21.42 -6.16 7.86
CA ASP A 74 21.26 -7.60 8.02
C ASP A 74 20.35 -7.91 9.21
N SER A 75 19.32 -8.74 9.00
CA SER A 75 18.41 -9.23 10.06
C SER A 75 17.57 -8.14 10.72
N LEU A 76 16.89 -7.35 9.90
CA LEU A 76 15.99 -6.27 10.29
C LEU A 76 14.57 -6.81 10.59
N PRO A 77 13.97 -6.55 11.77
CA PRO A 77 12.53 -6.73 11.97
C PRO A 77 11.75 -5.89 10.96
N ALA A 78 10.85 -6.53 10.21
CA ALA A 78 10.13 -5.85 9.15
C ALA A 78 8.75 -6.47 8.89
N ALA A 79 7.87 -5.72 8.24
CA ALA A 79 6.58 -6.19 7.76
C ALA A 79 6.32 -5.75 6.32
N LEU A 80 6.04 -6.70 5.43
CA LEU A 80 5.62 -6.41 4.07
C LEU A 80 4.10 -6.32 4.00
N THR A 81 3.58 -5.16 3.61
CA THR A 81 2.16 -4.95 3.30
C THR A 81 1.94 -4.96 1.81
N ILE A 82 0.97 -5.77 1.37
CA ILE A 82 0.55 -5.93 -0.03
C ILE A 82 -0.96 -5.65 -0.09
N SER A 83 -1.38 -4.88 -1.08
CA SER A 83 -2.79 -4.65 -1.38
C SER A 83 -3.11 -5.13 -2.79
N GLN A 84 -4.28 -5.72 -2.99
CA GLN A 84 -4.81 -6.06 -4.30
C GLN A 84 -4.97 -4.79 -5.17
N ALA A 85 -5.12 -3.61 -4.54
CA ALA A 85 -5.11 -2.33 -5.24
C ALA A 85 -3.79 -2.06 -6.01
N ALA A 86 -2.70 -2.74 -5.65
CA ALA A 86 -1.43 -2.69 -6.39
C ALA A 86 -1.48 -3.39 -7.76
N LEU A 87 -2.43 -4.31 -7.96
CA LEU A 87 -2.66 -5.01 -9.23
C LEU A 87 -3.58 -4.19 -10.14
N ASN A 88 -4.64 -3.65 -9.53
CA ASN A 88 -5.63 -2.78 -10.15
C ASN A 88 -6.21 -1.87 -9.06
N SER A 89 -6.09 -0.55 -9.24
CA SER A 89 -6.50 0.46 -8.25
C SER A 89 -7.99 0.44 -7.88
N SER A 90 -8.87 -0.14 -8.72
CA SER A 90 -10.30 -0.31 -8.41
C SER A 90 -10.65 -1.70 -7.87
N CYS A 91 -9.65 -2.56 -7.66
CA CYS A 91 -9.76 -3.94 -7.16
C CYS A 91 -10.88 -4.78 -7.81
N GLY A 92 -11.29 -4.42 -9.04
CA GLY A 92 -12.49 -4.92 -9.71
C GLY A 92 -12.31 -5.02 -11.23
N SER A 93 -13.39 -5.23 -11.96
CA SER A 93 -13.34 -5.49 -13.41
C SER A 93 -13.30 -4.22 -14.27
N ILE A 94 -12.64 -4.26 -15.44
CA ILE A 94 -12.72 -3.21 -16.48
C ILE A 94 -14.09 -3.25 -17.20
N VAL A 95 -14.86 -4.34 -17.02
CA VAL A 95 -16.18 -4.49 -17.63
C VAL A 95 -17.20 -3.67 -16.81
N PRO A 96 -17.91 -2.68 -17.41
CA PRO A 96 -18.82 -1.76 -16.71
C PRO A 96 -20.00 -2.40 -15.96
N THR A 97 -20.17 -3.72 -16.06
CA THR A 97 -21.28 -4.48 -15.45
C THR A 97 -20.86 -5.28 -14.22
N ARG A 98 -19.60 -5.18 -13.76
CA ARG A 98 -19.08 -5.91 -12.59
C ARG A 98 -18.50 -4.96 -11.55
N ALA A 99 -18.60 -5.36 -10.28
CA ALA A 99 -18.36 -4.49 -9.14
C ALA A 99 -16.89 -4.02 -9.04
N GLU A 100 -16.70 -2.70 -9.08
CA GLU A 100 -15.48 -2.04 -8.63
C GLU A 100 -15.52 -1.89 -7.10
N HIS A 101 -14.35 -1.91 -6.47
CA HIS A 101 -14.18 -1.81 -5.03
C HIS A 101 -13.17 -0.72 -4.69
N ASP A 102 -13.49 0.05 -3.67
CA ASP A 102 -12.52 0.96 -3.09
C ASP A 102 -11.30 0.18 -2.51
N PRO A 103 -10.07 0.72 -2.56
CA PRO A 103 -8.91 0.07 -1.96
C PRO A 103 -9.05 -0.31 -0.49
N GLU A 104 -9.92 0.37 0.26
CA GLU A 104 -10.19 0.04 1.66
C GLU A 104 -11.31 -0.99 1.87
N ASP A 105 -12.13 -1.26 0.84
CA ASP A 105 -13.19 -2.27 0.90
C ASP A 105 -12.58 -3.63 1.27
N PRO A 106 -13.15 -4.38 2.23
CA PRO A 106 -12.62 -5.70 2.61
C PRO A 106 -12.53 -6.71 1.47
N ARG A 107 -13.23 -6.48 0.36
CA ARG A 107 -13.14 -7.29 -0.87
C ARG A 107 -11.93 -6.93 -1.73
N CYS A 108 -11.36 -5.75 -1.57
CA CYS A 108 -10.02 -5.46 -2.04
C CYS A 108 -9.01 -6.07 -1.06
N GLY A 109 -8.57 -7.30 -1.35
CA GLY A 109 -7.74 -8.07 -0.43
C GLY A 109 -6.43 -7.37 -0.07
N ARG A 110 -6.07 -7.37 1.20
CA ARG A 110 -4.78 -6.87 1.69
C ARG A 110 -4.16 -7.82 2.70
N LEU A 111 -2.84 -7.92 2.67
CA LEU A 111 -2.05 -8.83 3.49
C LEU A 111 -0.87 -8.09 4.10
N THR A 112 -0.54 -8.40 5.34
CA THR A 112 0.69 -7.97 6.00
C THR A 112 1.43 -9.18 6.56
N ALA A 113 2.63 -9.44 6.05
CA ALA A 113 3.53 -10.47 6.54
C ALA A 113 4.59 -9.81 7.43
N THR A 114 4.62 -10.15 8.72
CA THR A 114 5.58 -9.59 9.70
C THR A 114 6.60 -10.64 10.08
N GLY A 115 7.88 -10.27 10.17
CA GLY A 115 8.96 -11.17 10.53
C GLY A 115 10.33 -10.50 10.49
N VAL A 116 11.33 -11.24 10.00
CA VAL A 116 12.72 -10.75 9.91
C VAL A 116 13.17 -10.77 8.46
N LEU A 117 13.60 -9.62 7.96
CA LEU A 117 14.26 -9.46 6.67
C LEU A 117 15.75 -9.76 6.83
N LYS A 118 16.27 -10.75 6.10
CA LYS A 118 17.67 -11.18 6.19
C LYS A 118 18.30 -11.22 4.80
N LYS A 119 19.57 -10.84 4.70
CA LYS A 119 20.37 -11.16 3.51
C LYS A 119 20.50 -12.67 3.38
N VAL A 120 20.28 -13.20 2.18
CA VAL A 120 20.41 -14.64 1.90
C VAL A 120 21.63 -14.92 1.02
N SER A 121 22.09 -16.17 1.05
CA SER A 121 23.28 -16.63 0.30
C SER A 121 23.06 -18.07 -0.19
N GLY A 122 23.93 -18.54 -1.10
CA GLY A 122 23.87 -19.92 -1.58
C GLY A 122 22.63 -20.19 -2.43
N GLU A 123 21.96 -21.33 -2.22
CA GLU A 123 20.79 -21.74 -3.02
C GLU A 123 19.62 -20.75 -2.90
N ASP A 124 19.42 -20.15 -1.73
CA ASP A 124 18.37 -19.17 -1.50
C ASP A 124 18.59 -17.86 -2.28
N GLU A 125 19.84 -17.41 -2.38
CA GLU A 125 20.19 -16.25 -3.20
C GLU A 125 19.97 -16.54 -4.68
N VAL A 126 20.37 -17.73 -5.15
CA VAL A 126 20.16 -18.15 -6.54
C VAL A 126 18.67 -18.20 -6.88
N LEU A 127 17.86 -18.80 -6.00
CA LEU A 127 16.42 -18.89 -6.15
C LEU A 127 15.76 -17.50 -6.16
N GLY A 128 16.07 -16.69 -5.15
CA GLY A 128 15.51 -15.34 -5.01
C GLY A 128 15.89 -14.45 -6.19
N ARG A 129 17.16 -14.44 -6.61
CA ARG A 129 17.63 -13.68 -7.78
C ARG A 129 16.90 -14.10 -9.05
N ALA A 130 16.72 -15.40 -9.28
CA ALA A 130 15.99 -15.89 -10.44
C ALA A 130 14.52 -15.42 -10.44
N GLY A 131 13.83 -15.51 -9.30
CA GLY A 131 12.46 -15.03 -9.16
C GLY A 131 12.33 -13.52 -9.32
N LEU A 132 13.26 -12.75 -8.74
CA LEU A 132 13.34 -11.29 -8.86
C LEU A 132 13.56 -10.86 -10.31
N PHE A 133 14.56 -11.40 -11.00
CA PHE A 133 14.88 -10.99 -12.36
C PHE A 133 13.82 -11.43 -13.39
N ALA A 134 13.12 -12.53 -13.12
CA ALA A 134 11.98 -12.95 -13.95
C ALA A 134 10.78 -12.00 -13.79
N ARG A 135 10.52 -11.51 -12.57
CA ARG A 135 9.43 -10.56 -12.28
C ARG A 135 9.76 -9.14 -12.71
N HIS A 136 11.02 -8.77 -12.50
CA HIS A 136 11.57 -7.42 -12.62
C HIS A 136 12.83 -7.43 -13.50
N PRO A 137 12.70 -7.58 -14.84
CA PRO A 137 13.85 -7.74 -15.73
C PRO A 137 14.85 -6.57 -15.71
N GLN A 138 14.41 -5.39 -15.26
CA GLN A 138 15.24 -4.21 -15.10
C GLN A 138 16.33 -4.39 -14.03
N MET A 139 16.07 -5.19 -12.98
CA MET A 139 17.02 -5.46 -11.90
C MET A 139 18.34 -6.08 -12.40
N ALA A 140 18.30 -6.84 -13.50
CA ALA A 140 19.50 -7.43 -14.11
C ALA A 140 20.47 -6.38 -14.68
N HIS A 141 20.00 -5.15 -14.89
CA HIS A 141 20.75 -4.04 -15.49
C HIS A 141 21.00 -2.91 -14.49
N TRP A 142 20.63 -3.09 -13.22
CA TRP A 142 20.89 -2.10 -12.17
C TRP A 142 22.39 -1.91 -11.93
N PRO A 143 22.84 -0.72 -11.50
CA PRO A 143 24.26 -0.41 -11.38
C PRO A 143 24.99 -1.34 -10.41
N ALA A 144 25.99 -2.07 -10.91
CA ALA A 144 26.79 -3.00 -10.09
C ALA A 144 27.50 -2.29 -8.92
N SER A 145 27.81 -0.99 -9.05
CA SER A 145 28.46 -0.19 -8.01
C SER A 145 27.62 0.03 -6.75
N HIS A 146 26.31 -0.24 -6.81
CA HIS A 146 25.40 -0.17 -5.66
C HIS A 146 25.33 -1.48 -4.86
N ASP A 147 26.05 -2.50 -5.32
CA ASP A 147 26.28 -3.75 -4.61
C ASP A 147 25.00 -4.51 -4.20
N PHE A 148 23.95 -4.46 -5.01
CA PHE A 148 22.66 -5.06 -4.66
C PHE A 148 22.75 -6.54 -4.27
N ARG A 149 22.03 -6.91 -3.20
CA ARG A 149 21.97 -8.24 -2.58
C ARG A 149 20.55 -8.74 -2.44
N VAL A 150 20.38 -10.06 -2.55
CA VAL A 150 19.09 -10.71 -2.33
C VAL A 150 18.83 -10.79 -0.82
N HIS A 151 17.64 -10.33 -0.43
CA HIS A 151 17.13 -10.48 0.92
C HIS A 151 15.85 -11.30 0.91
N GLU A 152 15.55 -11.97 2.01
CA GLU A 152 14.30 -12.69 2.23
C GLU A 152 13.63 -12.18 3.50
N LEU A 153 12.35 -11.83 3.41
CA LEU A 153 11.51 -11.67 4.60
C LEU A 153 11.01 -13.04 5.03
N VAL A 154 11.46 -13.49 6.20
CA VAL A 154 10.99 -14.73 6.84
C VAL A 154 9.84 -14.37 7.79
N PRO A 155 8.58 -14.62 7.42
CA PRO A 155 7.44 -14.22 8.24
C PRO A 155 7.30 -15.11 9.49
N SER A 156 6.96 -14.48 10.61
CA SER A 156 6.46 -15.15 11.82
C SER A 156 4.94 -14.95 11.99
N ASP A 157 4.37 -13.94 11.34
CA ASP A 157 2.94 -13.62 11.34
C ASP A 157 2.49 -13.25 9.93
N ILE A 158 1.33 -13.75 9.51
CA ILE A 158 0.69 -13.36 8.25
C ILE A 158 -0.75 -13.00 8.57
N TRP A 159 -1.10 -11.73 8.44
CA TRP A 159 -2.45 -11.22 8.58
C TRP A 159 -3.04 -10.90 7.22
N ILE A 160 -4.30 -11.25 6.97
CA ILE A 160 -5.02 -10.95 5.73
C ILE A 160 -6.44 -10.45 6.00
N LEU A 161 -6.89 -9.48 5.21
CA LEU A 161 -8.28 -9.05 5.11
C LEU A 161 -8.68 -9.03 3.64
N ASP A 162 -9.58 -9.92 3.27
CA ASP A 162 -9.98 -10.18 1.87
C ASP A 162 -11.44 -10.68 1.76
N ALA A 163 -12.23 -10.46 2.81
CA ALA A 163 -13.68 -10.57 2.83
C ALA A 163 -14.24 -9.76 4.02
N TYR A 164 -15.56 -9.54 4.04
CA TYR A 164 -16.24 -9.04 5.23
C TYR A 164 -16.07 -9.99 6.42
N GLY A 165 -16.13 -9.45 7.65
CA GLY A 165 -15.98 -10.21 8.90
C GLY A 165 -14.67 -9.93 9.65
N GLY A 166 -13.78 -9.11 9.07
CA GLY A 166 -12.53 -8.71 9.70
C GLY A 166 -11.33 -9.54 9.26
N GLY A 167 -10.15 -9.07 9.63
CA GLY A 167 -8.89 -9.71 9.23
C GLY A 167 -8.61 -10.97 10.03
N GLN A 168 -7.82 -11.86 9.44
CA GLN A 168 -7.55 -13.20 9.95
C GLN A 168 -6.05 -13.49 9.91
N ILE A 169 -5.58 -14.37 10.80
CA ILE A 169 -4.20 -14.86 10.78
C ILE A 169 -4.12 -16.13 9.94
N VAL A 170 -3.26 -16.12 8.94
CA VAL A 170 -2.93 -17.29 8.12
C VAL A 170 -1.77 -18.02 8.78
N LYS A 171 -1.94 -19.29 9.11
CA LYS A 171 -0.83 -20.10 9.63
C LYS A 171 0.23 -20.23 8.56
N LEU A 172 1.49 -20.01 8.93
CA LEU A 172 2.62 -20.05 8.00
C LEU A 172 2.70 -21.37 7.23
N LEU A 173 2.45 -22.51 7.90
CA LEU A 173 2.48 -23.82 7.27
C LEU A 173 1.37 -23.96 6.21
N ASP A 174 0.16 -23.48 6.50
CA ASP A 174 -0.97 -23.50 5.57
C ASP A 174 -0.67 -22.62 4.34
N PHE A 175 -0.11 -21.42 4.58
CA PHE A 175 0.32 -20.51 3.52
C PHE A 175 1.38 -21.12 2.61
N LEU A 176 2.45 -21.69 3.17
CA LEU A 176 3.53 -22.30 2.38
C LEU A 176 3.06 -23.56 1.63
N SER A 177 2.09 -24.30 2.19
CA SER A 177 1.54 -25.53 1.58
C SER A 177 0.52 -25.25 0.48
N ALA A 178 -0.20 -24.13 0.57
CA ALA A 178 -1.24 -23.76 -0.39
C ALA A 178 -0.65 -23.47 -1.79
N LYS A 179 -1.49 -23.60 -2.82
CA LYS A 179 -1.17 -23.12 -4.18
C LYS A 179 -1.85 -21.78 -4.42
N PRO A 180 -1.21 -20.83 -5.12
CA PRO A 180 -1.84 -19.57 -5.48
C PRO A 180 -3.15 -19.82 -6.23
N LYS A 181 -4.25 -19.37 -5.64
CA LYS A 181 -5.57 -19.43 -6.28
C LYS A 181 -6.44 -18.30 -5.73
N HIS A 182 -7.01 -17.52 -6.64
CA HIS A 182 -7.97 -16.49 -6.27
C HIS A 182 -9.27 -17.17 -5.85
N THR A 183 -9.61 -17.10 -4.56
CA THR A 183 -10.78 -17.80 -4.00
C THR A 183 -11.93 -16.87 -3.65
N THR A 184 -11.78 -15.57 -3.91
CA THR A 184 -12.86 -14.62 -3.67
C THR A 184 -13.89 -14.68 -4.81
N PRO A 185 -15.19 -14.50 -4.53
CA PRO A 185 -16.28 -14.69 -5.50
C PRO A 185 -16.39 -13.59 -6.57
N TRP A 186 -15.58 -12.54 -6.54
CA TRP A 186 -15.56 -11.50 -7.58
C TRP A 186 -14.43 -11.76 -8.59
N GLU A 187 -14.70 -11.60 -9.88
CA GLU A 187 -13.65 -11.73 -10.91
C GLU A 187 -12.72 -10.52 -10.90
N VAL A 188 -11.42 -10.77 -10.90
CA VAL A 188 -10.37 -9.76 -10.98
C VAL A 188 -9.70 -9.89 -12.35
N PRO A 189 -9.82 -8.90 -13.25
CA PRO A 189 -8.92 -8.84 -14.38
C PRO A 189 -7.53 -8.48 -13.85
N LEU A 190 -6.54 -9.23 -14.30
CA LEU A 190 -5.19 -9.18 -13.79
C LEU A 190 -4.47 -7.84 -14.10
N ARG A 191 -4.97 -7.04 -15.05
CA ARG A 191 -4.35 -5.77 -15.48
C ARG A 191 -5.36 -4.82 -16.11
N VAL A 192 -5.31 -3.54 -15.75
CA VAL A 192 -6.05 -2.48 -16.44
C VAL A 192 -5.44 -2.28 -17.83
N SER A 193 -6.27 -2.40 -18.86
CA SER A 193 -5.97 -1.95 -20.22
C SER A 193 -6.59 -0.58 -20.43
N GLY A 194 -5.78 0.43 -20.69
CA GLY A 194 -6.22 1.81 -20.87
C GLY A 194 -5.06 2.78 -20.62
N GLU A 195 -5.02 3.86 -21.39
CA GLU A 195 -4.06 4.95 -21.19
C GLU A 195 -4.74 6.05 -20.35
N ARG A 196 -4.27 6.21 -19.12
CA ARG A 196 -4.46 7.41 -18.33
C ARG A 196 -3.07 7.81 -17.88
N TRP A 197 -2.51 8.84 -18.50
CA TRP A 197 -1.16 9.31 -18.20
C TRP A 197 -1.20 10.74 -17.67
N GLY A 198 -1.39 10.85 -16.36
CA GLY A 198 -1.13 12.09 -15.65
C GLY A 198 0.34 12.45 -15.80
N THR A 199 0.62 13.69 -16.23
CA THR A 199 1.99 14.18 -16.37
C THR A 199 2.43 14.79 -15.04
N PRO A 200 3.23 14.09 -14.22
CA PRO A 200 3.69 14.63 -12.96
C PRO A 200 4.53 15.88 -13.22
N PRO A 201 4.57 16.82 -12.28
CA PRO A 201 5.54 17.89 -12.30
C PRO A 201 6.97 17.34 -12.46
N PRO A 202 7.87 18.05 -13.17
CA PRO A 202 9.24 17.58 -13.36
C PRO A 202 9.97 17.48 -12.02
N PHE A 203 10.95 16.57 -11.92
CA PHE A 203 11.75 16.38 -10.70
C PHE A 203 12.54 17.63 -10.27
N SER A 204 12.73 18.60 -11.17
CA SER A 204 13.29 19.91 -10.84
C SER A 204 12.37 20.79 -9.98
N ARG A 205 11.11 20.36 -9.77
CA ARG A 205 10.12 20.99 -8.88
C ARG A 205 9.64 19.97 -7.82
N PRO A 206 10.54 19.49 -6.93
CA PRO A 206 10.26 18.31 -6.10
C PRO A 206 9.11 18.53 -5.10
N ALA A 207 9.00 19.72 -4.48
CA ALA A 207 7.89 20.03 -3.59
C ALA A 207 6.53 19.98 -4.31
N GLN A 208 6.47 20.46 -5.56
CA GLN A 208 5.26 20.44 -6.37
C GLN A 208 4.91 19.01 -6.82
N ARG A 209 5.93 18.21 -7.21
CA ARG A 209 5.73 16.81 -7.58
C ARG A 209 5.27 15.96 -6.40
N ALA A 210 5.85 16.17 -5.21
CA ALA A 210 5.41 15.54 -3.96
C ALA A 210 3.94 15.84 -3.67
N ARG A 211 3.52 17.12 -3.77
CA ARG A 211 2.12 17.52 -3.61
C ARG A 211 1.18 16.92 -4.64
N TRP A 212 1.64 16.84 -5.90
CA TRP A 212 0.89 16.16 -6.96
C TRP A 212 0.71 14.68 -6.64
N LEU A 213 1.77 13.96 -6.23
CA LEU A 213 1.68 12.55 -5.88
C LEU A 213 0.66 12.33 -4.75
N VAL A 214 0.72 13.14 -3.69
CA VAL A 214 -0.19 13.02 -2.54
C VAL A 214 -1.64 13.31 -2.95
N TYR A 215 -1.87 14.36 -3.73
CA TYR A 215 -3.22 14.71 -4.22
C TYR A 215 -3.84 13.63 -5.13
N HIS A 216 -3.04 13.03 -6.02
CA HIS A 216 -3.53 12.00 -6.93
C HIS A 216 -3.67 10.63 -6.26
N SER A 217 -3.06 10.41 -5.08
CA SER A 217 -3.14 9.14 -4.37
C SER A 217 -4.55 8.91 -3.83
N LEU A 218 -5.10 7.72 -4.09
CA LEU A 218 -6.35 7.25 -3.48
C LEU A 218 -6.06 6.36 -2.27
N TRP A 219 -4.91 5.72 -2.21
CA TRP A 219 -4.57 4.83 -1.10
C TRP A 219 -3.07 4.85 -0.83
N GLY A 220 -2.71 4.42 0.36
CA GLY A 220 -1.32 4.29 0.81
C GLY A 220 -1.17 3.21 1.87
N THR A 221 0.05 3.03 2.36
CA THR A 221 0.30 2.18 3.53
C THR A 221 0.57 3.06 4.75
N VAL A 222 -0.10 2.76 5.86
CA VAL A 222 0.18 3.37 7.17
C VAL A 222 1.06 2.39 7.96
N SER A 223 2.32 2.74 8.15
CA SER A 223 3.29 1.99 8.95
C SER A 223 3.23 2.43 10.41
N THR A 224 3.20 1.46 11.33
CA THR A 224 2.95 1.61 12.77
C THR A 224 3.80 0.62 13.58
N LYS A 225 3.77 0.75 14.91
CA LYS A 225 4.26 -0.28 15.84
C LYS A 225 3.09 -1.12 16.34
N SER A 226 3.15 -2.42 16.12
CA SER A 226 2.04 -3.31 16.45
C SER A 226 1.92 -3.57 17.95
N VAL A 227 0.76 -3.28 18.53
CA VAL A 227 0.40 -3.69 19.89
C VAL A 227 0.28 -5.21 19.97
N ARG A 228 -0.36 -5.83 18.97
CA ARG A 228 -0.57 -7.28 18.90
C ARG A 228 0.74 -8.06 18.79
N LEU A 229 1.74 -7.49 18.12
CA LEU A 229 3.05 -8.11 17.90
C LEU A 229 4.14 -7.45 18.76
N HIS A 230 3.78 -6.93 19.93
CA HIS A 230 4.72 -6.46 20.96
C HIS A 230 5.75 -5.44 20.48
N GLY A 231 5.31 -4.46 19.69
CA GLY A 231 6.13 -3.37 19.16
C GLY A 231 6.82 -3.66 17.82
N ALA A 232 6.62 -4.85 17.23
CA ALA A 232 7.13 -5.13 15.89
C ALA A 232 6.56 -4.15 14.85
N PRO A 233 7.33 -3.80 13.80
CA PRO A 233 6.82 -2.96 12.72
C PRO A 233 5.64 -3.65 12.03
N TRP A 234 4.66 -2.85 11.63
CA TRP A 234 3.47 -3.34 10.95
C TRP A 234 2.94 -2.28 9.99
N GLY A 235 2.22 -2.70 8.96
CA GLY A 235 1.63 -1.83 7.95
C GLY A 235 0.22 -2.24 7.60
N ASN A 236 -0.59 -1.29 7.13
CA ASN A 236 -1.94 -1.53 6.62
C ASN A 236 -2.24 -0.60 5.45
N ALA A 237 -2.89 -1.13 4.42
CA ALA A 237 -3.35 -0.32 3.29
C ALA A 237 -4.61 0.47 3.67
N ARG A 238 -4.63 1.76 3.36
CA ARG A 238 -5.71 2.70 3.70
C ARG A 238 -6.06 3.61 2.55
N SER A 239 -7.34 3.90 2.42
CA SER A 239 -7.83 4.95 1.53
C SER A 239 -7.48 6.31 2.13
N VAL A 240 -7.07 7.24 1.26
CA VAL A 240 -6.60 8.57 1.64
C VAL A 240 -7.14 9.63 0.70
N ALA A 241 -7.38 10.82 1.25
CA ALA A 241 -7.60 12.04 0.48
C ALA A 241 -6.94 13.22 1.20
N ASP A 242 -6.32 14.15 0.47
CA ASP A 242 -5.77 15.38 1.07
C ASP A 242 -6.64 16.62 0.81
N GLY A 243 -7.73 16.48 0.03
CA GLY A 243 -8.66 17.53 -0.36
C GLY A 243 -9.29 17.29 -1.73
N VAL A 244 -10.07 18.26 -2.20
CA VAL A 244 -10.67 18.27 -3.56
C VAL A 244 -10.39 19.63 -4.21
N GLY A 245 -9.81 19.62 -5.40
CA GLY A 245 -9.45 20.84 -6.12
C GLY A 245 -8.63 21.80 -5.24
N ALA A 246 -9.01 23.07 -5.20
CA ALA A 246 -8.36 24.13 -4.40
C ALA A 246 -8.21 23.83 -2.90
N ASN A 247 -8.98 22.88 -2.37
CA ASN A 247 -8.93 22.51 -0.95
C ASN A 247 -7.89 21.42 -0.63
N SER A 248 -7.06 21.01 -1.58
CA SER A 248 -5.91 20.12 -1.31
C SER A 248 -4.97 20.74 -0.28
N THR A 249 -4.77 20.04 0.82
CA THR A 249 -3.92 20.46 1.94
C THR A 249 -2.50 19.89 1.85
N GLY A 250 -2.31 18.79 1.11
CA GLY A 250 -1.09 17.99 1.18
C GLY A 250 -1.00 17.12 2.43
N LEU A 251 -2.00 17.10 3.31
CA LEU A 251 -2.01 16.23 4.48
C LEU A 251 -3.04 15.12 4.24
N PRO A 252 -2.62 13.86 4.09
CA PRO A 252 -3.55 12.75 3.96
C PRO A 252 -4.54 12.72 5.12
N VAL A 253 -5.82 12.62 4.78
CA VAL A 253 -6.92 12.31 5.68
C VAL A 253 -7.34 10.88 5.41
N LEU A 254 -7.52 10.11 6.47
CA LEU A 254 -7.90 8.69 6.42
C LEU A 254 -8.91 8.37 7.52
N TYR A 255 -9.63 7.26 7.35
CA TYR A 255 -10.53 6.73 8.35
C TYR A 255 -9.96 5.44 8.94
N LEU A 256 -10.00 5.30 10.27
CA LEU A 256 -9.63 4.07 10.96
C LEU A 256 -10.86 3.50 11.67
N PRO A 257 -11.40 2.35 11.23
CA PRO A 257 -12.43 1.63 11.96
C PRO A 257 -11.91 1.20 13.33
N THR A 258 -12.74 1.30 14.38
CA THR A 258 -12.35 0.96 15.76
C THR A 258 -11.70 -0.42 15.92
N PRO A 259 -12.18 -1.52 15.31
CA PRO A 259 -11.58 -2.85 15.49
C PRO A 259 -10.34 -3.09 14.63
N ASP A 260 -9.92 -2.14 13.79
CA ASP A 260 -8.80 -2.36 12.91
C ASP A 260 -7.46 -2.32 13.67
N PRO A 261 -6.48 -3.19 13.35
CA PRO A 261 -5.20 -3.18 14.04
C PRO A 261 -4.46 -1.84 13.97
N THR A 262 -4.55 -1.08 12.87
CA THR A 262 -3.97 0.27 12.77
C THR A 262 -4.59 1.20 13.79
N ALA A 263 -5.90 1.12 14.03
CA ALA A 263 -6.58 1.95 15.02
C ALA A 263 -6.10 1.63 16.44
N VAL A 264 -5.91 0.33 16.73
CA VAL A 264 -5.37 -0.14 18.01
C VAL A 264 -3.92 0.32 18.20
N ASP A 265 -3.10 0.21 17.16
CA ASP A 265 -1.70 0.61 17.18
C ASP A 265 -1.56 2.11 17.38
N VAL A 266 -2.31 2.92 16.62
CA VAL A 266 -2.32 4.39 16.70
C VAL A 266 -2.84 4.91 18.04
N ALA A 267 -3.77 4.19 18.68
CA ALA A 267 -4.25 4.55 20.00
C ALA A 267 -3.20 4.33 21.10
N ALA A 268 -2.28 3.37 20.91
CA ALA A 268 -1.18 3.12 21.83
C ALA A 268 0.04 4.01 21.55
N ASP A 269 0.33 4.25 20.27
CA ASP A 269 1.40 5.12 19.81
C ASP A 269 1.00 5.75 18.47
N SER A 270 0.81 7.07 18.45
CA SER A 270 0.34 7.78 17.27
C SER A 270 1.42 8.04 16.22
N HIS A 271 2.68 7.68 16.47
CA HIS A 271 3.76 7.82 15.48
C HIS A 271 3.52 6.87 14.30
N VAL A 272 3.54 7.44 13.09
CA VAL A 272 3.33 6.70 11.85
C VAL A 272 4.23 7.20 10.73
N THR A 273 4.35 6.37 9.69
CA THR A 273 4.73 6.81 8.35
C THR A 273 3.63 6.43 7.36
N ILE A 274 3.20 7.39 6.53
CA ILE A 274 2.27 7.14 5.42
C ILE A 274 3.08 7.11 4.12
N SER A 275 3.09 5.94 3.46
CA SER A 275 3.82 5.72 2.20
C SER A 275 2.89 5.70 1.00
N LEU A 276 3.22 6.50 -0.01
CA LEU A 276 2.47 6.67 -1.25
C LEU A 276 3.42 6.57 -2.46
N THR A 277 2.94 6.07 -3.59
CA THR A 277 3.77 5.80 -4.77
C THR A 277 3.02 6.02 -6.07
N GLU A 278 3.72 6.50 -7.10
CA GLU A 278 3.19 6.59 -8.46
C GLU A 278 2.75 5.21 -8.99
N ALA A 279 3.32 4.12 -8.49
CA ALA A 279 2.92 2.75 -8.83
C ALA A 279 1.46 2.43 -8.44
N ALA A 280 0.90 3.17 -7.48
CA ALA A 280 -0.47 3.01 -6.99
C ALA A 280 -1.48 3.90 -7.72
N LEU A 281 -1.02 4.82 -8.58
CA LEU A 281 -1.89 5.80 -9.21
C LEU A 281 -2.63 5.20 -10.42
N PRO A 282 -3.96 5.35 -10.50
CA PRO A 282 -4.74 4.89 -11.66
C PRO A 282 -4.30 5.58 -12.97
N ASP A 283 -3.80 6.81 -12.86
CA ASP A 283 -3.37 7.64 -13.99
C ASP A 283 -1.85 7.53 -14.27
N ARG A 284 -1.21 6.46 -13.79
CA ARG A 284 0.20 6.13 -14.09
C ARG A 284 0.33 4.77 -14.76
N VAL A 285 -0.69 4.35 -15.50
CA VAL A 285 -0.73 3.10 -16.27
C VAL A 285 -0.60 3.42 -17.76
N SER A 286 0.32 2.72 -18.42
CA SER A 286 0.58 2.80 -19.86
C SER A 286 0.51 1.41 -20.49
N PRO A 287 0.56 1.28 -21.84
CA PRO A 287 0.73 -0.01 -22.49
C PRO A 287 1.99 -0.79 -22.04
N ARG A 288 2.99 -0.12 -21.46
CA ARG A 288 4.19 -0.74 -20.88
C ARG A 288 4.01 -1.19 -19.43
N GLY A 289 2.88 -0.88 -18.79
CA GLY A 289 2.58 -1.13 -17.38
C GLY A 289 2.52 0.14 -16.54
N ILE A 290 2.49 -0.05 -15.21
CA ILE A 290 2.61 1.02 -14.21
C ILE A 290 3.93 1.79 -14.39
N CYS A 291 3.94 3.08 -14.02
CA CYS A 291 5.12 3.93 -14.12
C CYS A 291 5.79 3.92 -15.51
N ASN A 292 4.99 3.84 -16.58
CA ASN A 292 5.47 3.72 -17.98
C ASN A 292 6.38 2.51 -18.24
N GLY A 293 6.17 1.43 -17.49
CA GLY A 293 6.98 0.21 -17.54
C GLY A 293 8.25 0.26 -16.71
N MET A 294 8.50 1.34 -15.97
CA MET A 294 9.58 1.37 -14.98
C MET A 294 9.23 0.49 -13.79
N ASP A 295 10.25 -0.12 -13.21
CA ASP A 295 10.12 -0.90 -11.97
C ASP A 295 9.54 -0.03 -10.85
N PRO A 296 8.64 -0.53 -9.98
CA PRO A 296 8.12 0.23 -8.85
C PRO A 296 9.20 0.79 -7.90
N GLU A 297 10.37 0.15 -7.88
CA GLU A 297 11.52 0.59 -7.09
C GLU A 297 12.42 1.59 -7.85
N ASP A 298 12.27 1.72 -9.17
CA ASP A 298 13.03 2.69 -9.96
C ASP A 298 12.68 4.13 -9.49
N PRO A 299 13.68 4.98 -9.20
CA PRO A 299 13.45 6.33 -8.67
C PRO A 299 12.57 7.23 -9.54
N THR A 300 12.43 6.95 -10.84
CA THR A 300 11.55 7.71 -11.73
C THR A 300 10.07 7.39 -11.52
N CYS A 301 9.76 6.23 -10.93
CA CYS A 301 8.47 5.88 -10.35
C CYS A 301 8.42 6.46 -8.92
N ALA A 302 8.00 7.72 -8.81
CA ALA A 302 8.22 8.46 -7.58
C ALA A 302 7.47 7.88 -6.38
N ARG A 303 8.10 7.92 -5.20
CA ARG A 303 7.52 7.49 -3.92
C ARG A 303 7.80 8.48 -2.81
N ILE A 304 6.86 8.62 -1.90
CA ILE A 304 6.93 9.53 -0.76
C ILE A 304 6.57 8.80 0.53
N ALA A 305 7.35 9.05 1.57
CA ALA A 305 7.05 8.67 2.95
C ALA A 305 6.84 9.95 3.76
N LEU A 306 5.65 10.06 4.38
CA LEU A 306 5.25 11.16 5.25
C LEU A 306 5.27 10.67 6.69
N THR A 307 6.27 11.09 7.47
CA THR A 307 6.46 10.63 8.85
C THR A 307 5.99 11.71 9.83
N GLY A 308 5.26 11.30 10.86
CA GLY A 308 4.67 12.22 11.84
C GLY A 308 3.80 11.48 12.86
N THR A 309 2.84 12.19 13.44
CA THR A 309 1.86 11.58 14.36
C THR A 309 0.45 11.71 13.79
N LEU A 310 -0.38 10.67 13.90
CA LEU A 310 -1.79 10.79 13.56
C LEU A 310 -2.57 11.53 14.64
N ARG A 311 -3.36 12.50 14.20
CA ARG A 311 -4.26 13.30 15.05
C ARG A 311 -5.69 13.08 14.61
N ALA A 312 -6.55 12.74 15.57
CA ALA A 312 -7.98 12.60 15.32
C ALA A 312 -8.59 13.98 14.95
N LEU A 313 -9.45 13.98 13.92
CA LEU A 313 -10.19 15.15 13.49
C LEU A 313 -11.41 15.39 14.37
N THR A 314 -11.81 16.66 14.52
CA THR A 314 -12.99 17.04 15.31
C THR A 314 -13.83 18.13 14.63
N GLY A 315 -15.12 18.21 14.95
CA GLY A 315 -16.01 19.27 14.46
C GLY A 315 -16.01 19.39 12.94
N ASP A 316 -15.80 20.61 12.44
CA ASP A 316 -15.80 20.92 11.00
C ASP A 316 -14.73 20.16 10.21
N GLU A 317 -13.62 19.75 10.85
CA GLU A 317 -12.60 18.93 10.19
C GLU A 317 -13.17 17.57 9.75
N VAL A 318 -14.05 16.97 10.56
CA VAL A 318 -14.71 15.70 10.23
C VAL A 318 -15.67 15.89 9.07
N THR A 319 -16.48 16.95 9.08
CA THR A 319 -17.38 17.26 7.97
C THR A 319 -16.60 17.47 6.66
N GLN A 320 -15.45 18.16 6.71
CA GLN A 320 -14.62 18.33 5.53
C GLN A 320 -13.95 17.02 5.08
N ALA A 321 -13.53 16.17 6.03
CA ALA A 321 -13.00 14.84 5.72
C ALA A 321 -14.02 13.98 4.98
N GLU A 322 -15.28 13.97 5.42
CA GLU A 322 -16.37 13.23 4.76
C GLU A 322 -16.63 13.71 3.33
N VAL A 323 -16.58 15.03 3.12
CA VAL A 323 -16.68 15.62 1.76
C VAL A 323 -15.51 15.17 0.89
N ASN A 324 -14.28 15.27 1.40
CA ASN A 324 -13.07 14.95 0.65
C ASN A 324 -13.02 13.46 0.31
N LEU A 325 -13.19 12.60 1.32
CA LEU A 325 -13.19 11.15 1.13
C LEU A 325 -14.36 10.72 0.25
N GLY A 326 -15.56 11.26 0.44
CA GLY A 326 -16.71 10.93 -0.40
C GLY A 326 -16.52 11.28 -1.88
N ALA A 327 -15.88 12.42 -2.16
CA ALA A 327 -15.57 12.82 -3.54
C ALA A 327 -14.47 11.97 -4.18
N ARG A 328 -13.46 11.55 -3.40
CA ARG A 328 -12.32 10.77 -3.88
C ARG A 328 -12.59 9.26 -3.91
N HIS A 329 -13.53 8.79 -3.08
CA HIS A 329 -13.86 7.38 -2.86
C HIS A 329 -15.36 7.08 -3.08
N PRO A 330 -15.89 7.27 -4.30
CA PRO A 330 -17.32 7.04 -4.58
C PRO A 330 -17.75 5.58 -4.40
N LEU A 331 -16.80 4.64 -4.43
CA LEU A 331 -17.03 3.21 -4.19
C LEU A 331 -17.02 2.83 -2.69
N ALA A 332 -16.68 3.78 -1.82
CA ALA A 332 -16.73 3.65 -0.37
C ALA A 332 -17.61 4.73 0.27
N PRO A 333 -18.93 4.75 -0.02
CA PRO A 333 -19.83 5.79 0.48
C PRO A 333 -19.89 5.85 2.02
N TRP A 334 -19.51 4.78 2.73
CA TRP A 334 -19.40 4.79 4.19
C TRP A 334 -18.36 5.80 4.70
N LEU A 335 -17.30 6.09 3.94
CA LEU A 335 -16.29 7.10 4.29
C LEU A 335 -16.85 8.54 4.28
N ALA A 336 -18.02 8.75 3.69
CA ALA A 336 -18.72 10.04 3.64
C ALA A 336 -19.95 10.08 4.57
N GLN A 337 -20.22 9.01 5.31
CA GLN A 337 -21.47 8.81 6.07
C GLN A 337 -21.19 8.42 7.52
N GLY A 338 -20.20 9.07 8.16
CA GLY A 338 -19.81 8.77 9.54
C GLY A 338 -18.91 7.55 9.71
N GLY A 339 -18.47 6.92 8.62
CA GLY A 339 -17.51 5.82 8.64
C GLY A 339 -18.14 4.43 8.59
N ALA A 340 -17.34 3.42 8.93
CA ALA A 340 -17.78 2.03 8.98
C ALA A 340 -18.80 1.78 10.11
N HIS A 341 -19.70 0.81 9.91
CA HIS A 341 -20.69 0.39 10.91
C HIS A 341 -20.08 -0.13 12.23
N THR A 342 -18.79 -0.44 12.25
CA THR A 342 -18.01 -0.83 13.43
C THR A 342 -17.53 0.36 14.27
N GLY A 343 -17.91 1.59 13.91
CA GLY A 343 -17.37 2.81 14.48
C GLY A 343 -15.94 3.08 13.99
N GLY A 344 -15.38 4.20 14.42
CA GLY A 344 -14.03 4.63 14.07
C GLY A 344 -13.88 6.15 14.13
N GLN A 345 -12.74 6.63 13.67
CA GLN A 345 -12.41 8.05 13.66
C GLN A 345 -11.68 8.42 12.38
N TYR A 346 -11.82 9.69 11.98
CA TYR A 346 -11.02 10.28 10.91
C TYR A 346 -9.75 10.88 11.50
N PHE A 347 -8.64 10.73 10.79
CA PHE A 347 -7.34 11.21 11.20
C PHE A 347 -6.71 12.02 10.07
N THR A 348 -5.88 12.99 10.45
CA THR A 348 -4.85 13.54 9.58
C THR A 348 -3.47 13.36 10.22
N ILE A 349 -2.42 13.68 9.50
CA ILE A 349 -1.04 13.59 9.99
C ILE A 349 -0.52 14.97 10.40
N ASP A 350 -0.06 15.07 11.65
CA ASP A 350 0.80 16.17 12.09
C ASP A 350 2.22 15.86 11.58
N LEU A 351 2.52 16.39 10.39
CA LEU A 351 3.69 16.03 9.59
C LEU A 351 5.00 16.55 10.19
N LYS A 352 5.96 15.65 10.42
CA LYS A 352 7.28 15.94 11.00
C LYS A 352 8.39 15.95 9.94
N SER A 353 8.39 14.97 9.04
CA SER A 353 9.40 14.84 8.00
C SER A 353 8.86 14.18 6.74
N ILE A 354 9.57 14.41 5.64
CA ILE A 354 9.23 13.89 4.31
C ILE A 354 10.49 13.24 3.75
N THR A 355 10.36 12.00 3.27
CA THR A 355 11.34 11.38 2.39
C THR A 355 10.68 11.21 1.04
N PHE A 356 11.16 11.94 0.03
CA PHE A 356 10.60 11.89 -1.32
C PHE A 356 11.68 11.45 -2.30
N LEU A 357 11.46 10.34 -3.00
CA LEU A 357 12.34 9.86 -4.05
C LEU A 357 11.62 9.96 -5.38
N ASP A 358 12.08 10.83 -6.27
CA ASP A 358 11.42 11.12 -7.55
C ASP A 358 12.36 11.14 -8.76
N PHE A 359 13.66 10.99 -8.50
CA PHE A 359 14.68 10.80 -9.51
C PHE A 359 15.93 10.16 -8.93
N TYR A 360 16.88 9.81 -9.80
CA TYR A 360 18.18 9.29 -9.39
C TYR A 360 18.98 10.31 -8.54
N GLY A 361 19.85 9.82 -7.65
CA GLY A 361 20.69 10.66 -6.78
C GLY A 361 20.28 10.68 -5.31
N GLY A 362 19.29 9.88 -4.92
CA GLY A 362 18.77 9.79 -3.56
C GLY A 362 17.56 10.71 -3.33
N PRO A 363 17.03 10.76 -2.09
CA PRO A 363 15.84 11.54 -1.78
C PRO A 363 16.00 13.03 -2.13
N ALA A 364 14.97 13.59 -2.73
CA ALA A 364 14.85 15.01 -3.01
C ALA A 364 14.88 15.83 -1.71
N LYS A 365 15.54 16.98 -1.75
CA LYS A 365 15.58 17.93 -0.64
C LYS A 365 14.27 18.73 -0.62
N VAL A 366 13.32 18.28 0.19
CA VAL A 366 12.02 18.95 0.39
C VAL A 366 11.76 19.10 1.87
N THR A 367 11.68 20.33 2.36
CA THR A 367 11.23 20.59 3.74
C THR A 367 9.71 20.49 3.84
N VAL A 368 9.20 20.17 5.03
CA VAL A 368 7.74 20.20 5.32
C VAL A 368 7.13 21.55 4.94
N SER A 369 7.83 22.65 5.21
CA SER A 369 7.34 24.00 4.91
C SER A 369 7.24 24.28 3.40
N GLU A 370 8.21 23.83 2.59
CA GLU A 370 8.15 23.95 1.14
C GLU A 370 7.04 23.08 0.55
N TYR A 371 6.91 21.86 1.04
CA TYR A 371 5.85 20.93 0.65
C TYR A 371 4.45 21.50 0.90
N LEU A 372 4.18 22.00 2.10
CA LEU A 372 2.87 22.55 2.47
C LEU A 372 2.54 23.85 1.73
N ARG A 373 3.55 24.64 1.32
CA ARG A 373 3.35 25.84 0.50
C ARG A 373 3.13 25.56 -0.98
N ALA A 374 3.61 24.43 -1.50
CA ALA A 374 3.42 24.08 -2.90
C ALA A 374 1.94 23.74 -3.18
N VAL A 375 1.49 23.87 -4.43
CA VAL A 375 0.15 23.45 -4.86
C VAL A 375 0.24 22.34 -5.90
N PRO A 376 -0.65 21.34 -5.88
CA PRO A 376 -0.70 20.33 -6.95
C PRO A 376 -0.92 21.05 -8.29
N HIS A 377 -0.06 20.76 -9.27
CA HIS A 377 0.06 21.51 -10.53
C HIS A 377 -1.25 21.68 -11.33
N GLU A 378 -2.23 20.80 -11.12
CA GLU A 378 -3.49 20.75 -11.87
C GLU A 378 -4.64 21.56 -11.24
N ILE A 379 -4.42 22.25 -10.11
CA ILE A 379 -5.45 23.06 -9.42
C ILE A 379 -5.45 24.53 -9.90
N MET A 380 -4.62 24.88 -10.88
CA MET A 380 -4.62 26.22 -11.48
C MET A 380 -5.71 26.38 -12.56
N VAL A 381 -6.99 26.17 -12.24
CA VAL A 381 -8.13 26.63 -13.07
C VAL A 381 -9.30 27.03 -12.20
#